data_AF-A0A1H1ELY4-F1
#
_entry.id   AF-A0A1H1ELY4-F1
#
_cell.length_a   1.000
_cell.length_b   1.000
_cell.length_c   1.000
_cell.angle_alpha   90.00
_cell.angle_beta   90.00
_cell.angle_gamma   90.00
#
_symmetry.space_group_name_H-M   'P 1'
#
loop_
_entity.id
_entity.type
_entity.pdbx_description
1 polymer ?
#
loop_
_entity_poly.entity_id
_entity_poly.type
_entity_poly.pdbx_seq_one_letter_code
_entity_poly.pdbx_strand_id
1 'polypeptide(L)'
;MADEDNEPQELEDISGVGESKADALREAGFESIEDVKEADQDDLAEADGVGNALAARIKADVGDLEVSEETEAEIEDEGVEEEEPEEDVETELQPRGLVDKTPELSEEEQRLLDRRKSEGKPQFNRQDYHMKKRTPESWRRPRGQLSKQRKGVKGKGPKVSAGFRTPEEVRGKHPSGFEEVYVENTDDLEGVDGDREAVRIASSVGARKRERIEEQAEEQGVRVLNPTYEEVEVESDD
;
A
#
# COMPACT_ATOMS: atom_id res chain seq x y z
N MET A 1 32.84 22.77 41.07
CA MET A 1 32.56 23.98 41.86
C MET A 1 31.55 24.79 41.08
N ALA A 2 30.29 24.65 41.51
CA ALA A 2 29.05 25.36 41.18
C ALA A 2 27.93 24.30 41.17
N ASP A 3 26.95 24.22 42.05
CA ASP A 3 26.64 24.84 43.35
C ASP A 3 25.75 23.79 44.03
N GLU A 4 26.20 23.18 45.14
CA GLU A 4 25.45 22.15 45.89
C GLU A 4 24.58 22.76 47.01
N ASP A 5 24.40 24.08 47.01
CA ASP A 5 23.65 24.83 48.04
C ASP A 5 22.70 25.85 47.38
N ASN A 6 21.73 25.40 46.60
CA ASN A 6 20.55 26.22 46.28
C ASN A 6 19.28 25.36 46.29
N GLU A 7 19.06 24.66 47.40
CA GLU A 7 17.71 24.20 47.73
C GLU A 7 16.81 25.44 47.80
N PRO A 8 15.66 25.46 47.10
CA PRO A 8 14.74 26.59 47.18
C PRO A 8 14.36 26.81 48.66
N GLN A 9 14.25 28.06 49.09
CA GLN A 9 13.84 28.40 50.46
C GLN A 9 12.41 28.96 50.50
N GLU A 10 11.99 29.58 49.40
CA GLU A 10 10.63 30.07 49.21
C GLU A 10 9.99 29.41 47.97
N LEU A 11 8.66 29.31 47.94
CA LEU A 11 7.92 28.70 46.81
C LEU A 11 8.22 29.35 45.45
N GLU A 12 8.62 30.62 45.46
CA GLU A 12 8.95 31.41 44.28
C GLU A 12 10.37 31.12 43.75
N ASP A 13 11.22 30.46 44.54
CA ASP A 13 12.54 30.00 44.11
C ASP A 13 12.45 28.73 43.25
N ILE A 14 11.29 28.06 43.25
CA ILE A 14 11.06 26.84 42.48
C ILE A 14 10.95 27.18 40.99
N SER A 15 11.69 26.44 40.17
CA SER A 15 11.76 26.64 38.73
C SER A 15 10.38 26.58 38.06
N GLY A 16 9.91 27.74 37.58
CA GLY A 16 8.63 27.87 36.87
C GLY A 16 7.42 28.24 37.74
N VAL A 17 7.64 28.44 39.04
CA VAL A 17 6.70 29.04 40.00
C VAL A 17 7.08 30.51 40.15
N GLY A 18 6.17 31.41 39.79
CA GLY A 18 6.31 32.85 40.10
C GLY A 18 5.25 33.26 41.12
N GLU A 19 5.26 34.53 41.58
CA GLU A 19 4.34 35.07 42.61
C GLU A 19 2.89 34.56 42.48
N SER A 20 2.29 34.66 41.29
CA SER A 20 0.91 34.23 41.04
C SER A 20 0.65 32.74 41.27
N LYS A 21 1.65 31.89 41.00
CA LYS A 21 1.54 30.43 41.17
C LYS A 21 1.93 30.01 42.59
N ALA A 22 2.86 30.73 43.21
CA ALA A 22 3.14 30.55 44.63
C ALA A 22 1.92 30.91 45.46
N ASP A 23 1.18 31.98 45.11
CA ASP A 23 -0.11 32.31 45.71
C ASP A 23 -1.14 31.21 45.50
N ALA A 24 -1.25 30.65 44.30
CA ALA A 24 -2.16 29.53 44.03
C ALA A 24 -1.83 28.27 44.86
N LEU A 25 -0.54 27.97 45.05
CA LEU A 25 -0.08 26.88 45.91
C LEU A 25 -0.40 27.14 47.39
N ARG A 26 -0.23 28.38 47.88
CA ARG A 26 -0.63 28.78 49.24
C ARG A 26 -2.14 28.69 49.44
N GLU A 27 -2.93 29.11 48.44
CA GLU A 27 -4.40 28.99 48.47
C GLU A 27 -4.85 27.52 48.47
N ALA A 28 -4.10 26.63 47.80
CA ALA A 28 -4.30 25.19 47.84
C ALA A 28 -3.82 24.53 49.16
N GLY A 29 -3.17 25.28 50.05
CA GLY A 29 -2.74 24.82 51.37
C GLY A 29 -1.26 24.42 51.47
N PHE A 30 -0.47 24.60 50.41
CA PHE A 30 0.98 24.36 50.42
C PHE A 30 1.70 25.69 50.72
N GLU A 31 1.87 25.99 52.00
CA GLU A 31 2.42 27.28 52.45
C GLU A 31 3.96 27.28 52.50
N SER A 32 4.59 26.11 52.55
CA SER A 32 6.03 25.93 52.62
C SER A 32 6.55 24.87 51.64
N ILE A 33 7.86 24.85 51.44
CA ILE A 33 8.53 23.86 50.57
C ILE A 33 8.42 22.45 51.15
N GLU A 34 8.36 22.33 52.47
CA GLU A 34 8.15 21.06 53.15
C GLU A 34 6.75 20.49 52.83
N ASP A 35 5.73 21.35 52.75
CA ASP A 35 4.38 20.94 52.33
C ASP A 35 4.34 20.47 50.87
N VAL A 36 5.06 21.16 49.97
CA VAL A 36 5.19 20.75 48.55
C VAL A 36 5.99 19.46 48.42
N LYS A 37 6.92 19.21 49.34
CA LYS A 37 7.72 18.00 49.38
C LYS A 37 6.91 16.79 49.85
N GLU A 38 5.99 16.97 50.79
CA GLU A 38 5.12 15.88 51.29
C GLU A 38 3.89 15.64 50.39
N ALA A 39 3.47 16.65 49.63
CA ALA A 39 2.31 16.53 48.73
C ALA A 39 2.56 15.59 47.54
N ASP A 40 1.51 14.87 47.14
CA ASP A 40 1.53 14.07 45.92
C ASP A 40 1.51 14.96 44.66
N GLN A 41 2.00 14.43 43.55
CA GLN A 41 2.04 15.18 42.28
C GLN A 41 0.64 15.61 41.83
N ASP A 42 -0.36 14.78 42.09
CA ASP A 42 -1.75 15.05 41.72
C ASP A 42 -2.35 16.17 42.57
N ASP A 43 -2.07 16.20 43.88
CA ASP A 43 -2.53 17.27 44.77
C ASP A 43 -1.93 18.63 44.37
N LEU A 44 -0.66 18.65 43.95
CA LEU A 44 -0.03 19.86 43.41
C LEU A 44 -0.63 20.27 42.06
N ALA A 45 -1.12 19.31 41.27
CA ALA A 45 -1.72 19.57 39.97
C ALA A 45 -3.12 20.19 40.05
N GLU A 46 -3.82 19.99 41.17
CA GLU A 46 -5.12 20.59 41.44
C GLU A 46 -5.03 22.10 41.73
N ALA A 47 -3.86 22.61 42.11
CA ALA A 47 -3.67 24.03 42.33
C ALA A 47 -3.84 24.83 41.02
N ASP A 48 -4.56 25.95 41.10
CA ASP A 48 -4.93 26.76 39.94
C ASP A 48 -3.70 27.21 39.13
N GLY A 49 -3.55 26.63 37.93
CA GLY A 49 -2.45 26.94 37.02
C GLY A 49 -1.19 26.09 37.16
N VAL A 50 -1.20 25.05 38.01
CA VAL A 50 -0.09 24.13 38.29
C VAL A 50 -0.35 22.72 37.72
N GLY A 51 -1.05 22.57 36.59
CA GLY A 51 -1.39 21.24 36.04
C GLY A 51 -0.20 20.25 35.90
N ASN A 52 -0.49 18.95 35.69
CA ASN A 52 0.43 17.80 35.88
C ASN A 52 1.89 18.00 35.42
N ALA A 53 2.12 18.65 34.27
CA ALA A 53 3.45 18.90 33.73
C ALA A 53 4.30 19.91 34.54
N LEU A 54 3.65 20.85 35.24
CA LEU A 54 4.33 21.79 36.14
C LEU A 54 4.51 21.15 37.53
N ALA A 55 3.50 20.45 38.05
CA ALA A 55 3.59 19.70 39.29
C ALA A 55 4.77 18.72 39.29
N ALA A 56 4.93 17.93 38.21
CA ALA A 56 6.07 17.02 38.05
C ALA A 56 7.44 17.74 38.07
N ARG A 57 7.52 18.98 37.54
CA ARG A 57 8.75 19.77 37.56
C ARG A 57 9.04 20.36 38.94
N ILE A 58 8.01 20.85 39.63
CA ILE A 58 8.10 21.35 41.00
C ILE A 58 8.63 20.25 41.91
N LYS A 59 8.05 19.05 41.80
CA LYS A 59 8.44 17.88 42.60
C LYS A 59 9.88 17.43 42.30
N ALA A 60 10.30 17.49 41.03
CA ALA A 60 11.68 17.22 40.63
C ALA A 60 12.69 18.27 41.15
N ASP A 61 12.28 19.53 41.26
CA ASP A 61 13.13 20.65 41.72
C ASP A 61 13.26 20.68 43.26
N VAL A 62 12.19 20.31 43.97
CA VAL A 62 12.18 20.14 45.45
C VAL A 62 12.81 18.79 45.88
N GLY A 63 13.20 17.95 44.92
CA GLY A 63 14.05 16.79 45.13
C GLY A 63 13.34 15.54 45.67
N ASP A 64 12.02 15.43 45.48
CA ASP A 64 11.23 14.32 46.01
C ASP A 64 10.70 13.43 44.88
N LEU A 65 11.52 12.46 44.46
CA LEU A 65 11.12 11.43 43.52
C LEU A 65 10.49 10.26 44.30
N GLU A 66 9.29 10.46 44.85
CA GLU A 66 8.43 9.32 45.20
C GLU A 66 7.64 8.91 43.93
N VAL A 67 8.13 7.84 43.30
CA VAL A 67 7.42 7.17 42.20
C VAL A 67 6.35 6.30 42.85
N SER A 68 5.15 6.84 43.08
CA SER A 68 3.97 6.03 43.36
C SER A 68 3.48 5.43 42.04
N GLU A 69 3.55 4.10 41.93
CA GLU A 69 3.13 3.30 40.76
C GLU A 69 1.59 3.14 40.67
N GLU A 70 0.81 4.08 41.22
CA GLU A 70 -0.66 3.99 41.25
C GLU A 70 -1.29 5.31 40.79
N THR A 71 -1.38 5.48 39.47
CA THR A 71 -2.47 6.25 38.87
C THR A 71 -3.04 5.43 37.72
N GLU A 72 -3.86 4.44 38.08
CA GLU A 72 -4.83 3.85 37.15
C GLU A 72 -5.80 4.96 36.73
N ALA A 73 -5.57 5.53 35.54
CA ALA A 73 -6.60 6.29 34.87
C ALA A 73 -7.71 5.31 34.47
N GLU A 74 -8.88 5.41 35.10
CA GLU A 74 -10.11 4.80 34.59
C GLU A 74 -10.44 5.38 33.20
N ILE A 75 -9.91 4.73 32.18
CA ILE A 75 -10.45 4.78 30.83
C ILE A 75 -11.50 3.67 30.77
N GLU A 76 -12.76 4.05 30.61
CA GLU A 76 -13.79 3.15 30.08
C GLU A 76 -13.38 2.77 28.64
N ASP A 77 -12.45 1.82 28.51
CA ASP A 77 -12.14 1.12 27.26
C ASP A 77 -13.04 -0.12 27.24
N GLU A 78 -14.12 -0.04 26.47
CA GLU A 78 -14.89 -1.23 26.10
C GLU A 78 -13.95 -2.20 25.35
N GLY A 79 -13.39 -3.15 26.09
CA GLY A 79 -12.94 -4.46 25.62
C GLY A 79 -12.06 -4.45 24.38
N VAL A 80 -10.78 -4.12 24.55
CA VAL A 80 -9.73 -4.70 23.72
C VAL A 80 -9.15 -5.87 24.50
N GLU A 81 -9.67 -7.08 24.23
CA GLU A 81 -8.96 -8.30 24.59
C GLU A 81 -7.58 -8.22 23.94
N GLU A 82 -6.51 -8.30 24.74
CA GLU A 82 -5.17 -8.52 24.23
C GLU A 82 -5.16 -9.92 23.57
N GLU A 83 -5.36 -9.96 22.26
CA GLU A 83 -5.12 -11.15 21.44
C GLU A 83 -3.64 -11.54 21.60
N GLU A 84 -3.39 -12.76 22.10
CA GLU A 84 -2.05 -13.35 22.11
C GLU A 84 -1.46 -13.31 20.69
N PRO A 85 -0.12 -13.16 20.52
CA PRO A 85 0.48 -13.16 19.20
C PRO A 85 0.14 -14.48 18.51
N GLU A 86 -0.65 -14.40 17.43
CA GLU A 86 -0.98 -15.52 16.56
C GLU A 86 0.32 -16.28 16.22
N GLU A 87 0.29 -17.60 16.34
CA GLU A 87 1.40 -18.47 15.95
C GLU A 87 1.93 -18.05 14.57
N ASP A 88 3.25 -18.11 14.35
CA ASP A 88 3.87 -17.87 13.04
C ASP A 88 3.36 -18.92 12.02
N VAL A 89 2.15 -18.74 11.51
CA VAL A 89 1.52 -19.56 10.48
C VAL A 89 2.15 -19.24 9.13
N GLU A 90 2.51 -20.26 8.37
CA GLU A 90 3.11 -20.08 7.06
C GLU A 90 2.07 -19.48 6.10
N THR A 91 2.27 -18.23 5.67
CA THR A 91 1.40 -17.55 4.70
C THR A 91 2.00 -17.55 3.31
N GLU A 92 1.16 -17.69 2.28
CA GLU A 92 1.55 -17.58 0.88
C GLU A 92 0.69 -16.59 0.09
N LEU A 93 1.27 -15.97 -0.94
CA LEU A 93 0.54 -15.04 -1.81
C LEU A 93 -0.27 -15.80 -2.87
N GLN A 94 -1.60 -15.80 -2.73
CA GLN A 94 -2.51 -16.38 -3.72
C GLN A 94 -3.25 -15.29 -4.51
N PRO A 95 -3.50 -15.50 -5.82
CA PRO A 95 -4.28 -14.56 -6.61
C PRO A 95 -5.78 -14.75 -6.39
N ARG A 96 -6.54 -13.64 -6.36
CA ARG A 96 -8.01 -13.67 -6.32
C ARG A 96 -8.62 -14.22 -7.62
N GLY A 97 -9.77 -14.88 -7.49
CA GLY A 97 -10.63 -15.28 -8.59
C GLY A 97 -10.13 -16.46 -9.45
N LEU A 98 -10.80 -16.67 -10.58
CA LEU A 98 -10.65 -17.86 -11.42
C LEU A 98 -9.44 -17.80 -12.36
N VAL A 99 -8.22 -17.80 -11.82
CA VAL A 99 -6.98 -17.64 -12.60
C VAL A 99 -6.73 -18.78 -13.58
N ASP A 100 -7.11 -20.02 -13.27
CA ASP A 100 -6.86 -21.17 -14.14
C ASP A 100 -7.96 -21.42 -15.18
N LYS A 101 -9.02 -20.61 -15.18
CA LYS A 101 -10.12 -20.75 -16.15
C LYS A 101 -9.57 -20.62 -17.58
N THR A 102 -9.99 -21.52 -18.46
CA THR A 102 -9.62 -21.57 -19.88
C THR A 102 -10.89 -21.41 -20.72
N PRO A 103 -10.84 -20.70 -21.86
CA PRO A 103 -12.04 -20.45 -22.66
C PRO A 103 -12.51 -21.68 -23.42
N GLU A 104 -13.78 -21.68 -23.78
CA GLU A 104 -14.37 -22.62 -24.73
C GLU A 104 -14.13 -22.13 -26.17
N LEU A 105 -13.18 -22.75 -26.87
CA LEU A 105 -12.84 -22.44 -28.26
C LEU A 105 -13.25 -23.56 -29.20
N SER A 106 -13.64 -23.19 -30.43
CA SER A 106 -13.82 -24.18 -31.50
C SER A 106 -12.48 -24.79 -31.93
N GLU A 107 -12.52 -26.00 -32.51
CA GLU A 107 -11.32 -26.69 -33.02
C GLU A 107 -10.54 -25.84 -34.03
N GLU A 108 -11.25 -25.07 -34.87
CA GLU A 108 -10.65 -24.18 -35.85
C GLU A 108 -9.95 -22.99 -35.19
N GLU A 109 -10.59 -22.35 -34.21
CA GLU A 109 -10.00 -21.25 -33.46
C GLU A 109 -8.76 -21.70 -32.69
N GLN A 110 -8.84 -22.85 -32.02
CA GLN A 110 -7.70 -23.43 -31.31
C GLN A 110 -6.52 -23.68 -32.26
N ARG A 111 -6.78 -24.29 -33.42
CA ARG A 111 -5.77 -24.51 -34.48
C ARG A 111 -5.15 -23.19 -34.96
N LEU A 112 -5.97 -22.16 -35.18
CA LEU A 112 -5.48 -20.84 -35.63
C LEU A 112 -4.69 -20.11 -34.53
N LEU A 113 -5.08 -20.28 -33.27
CA LEU A 113 -4.40 -19.72 -32.10
C LEU A 113 -3.00 -20.34 -31.95
N ASP A 114 -2.90 -21.65 -32.08
CA ASP A 114 -1.63 -22.37 -32.06
C ASP A 114 -0.75 -21.98 -33.24
N ARG A 115 -1.31 -21.88 -34.45
CA ARG A 115 -0.60 -21.37 -35.63
C ARG A 115 -0.04 -19.96 -35.38
N ARG A 116 -0.82 -19.06 -34.79
CA ARG A 116 -0.38 -17.69 -34.43
C ARG A 116 0.81 -17.74 -33.46
N LYS A 117 0.76 -18.62 -32.46
CA LYS A 117 1.84 -18.81 -31.48
C LYS A 117 3.11 -19.35 -32.14
N SER A 118 2.98 -20.31 -33.06
CA SER A 118 4.11 -20.92 -33.77
C SER A 118 4.76 -19.99 -34.80
N GLU A 119 3.98 -19.30 -35.64
CA GLU A 119 4.51 -18.43 -36.69
C GLU A 119 5.11 -17.13 -36.09
N GLY A 120 4.47 -16.59 -35.06
CA GLY A 120 4.89 -15.36 -34.40
C GLY A 120 4.93 -14.15 -35.34
N LYS A 121 5.70 -13.13 -34.97
CA LYS A 121 5.93 -11.94 -35.79
C LYS A 121 7.34 -11.40 -35.59
N PRO A 122 7.95 -10.79 -36.62
CA PRO A 122 9.17 -10.00 -36.43
C PRO A 122 8.95 -8.87 -35.42
N GLN A 123 10.03 -8.40 -34.79
CA GLN A 123 9.95 -7.31 -33.80
C GLN A 123 9.43 -5.98 -34.38
N PHE A 124 9.61 -5.75 -35.70
CA PHE A 124 9.24 -4.50 -36.37
C PHE A 124 9.79 -3.23 -35.71
N ASN A 125 11.03 -3.28 -35.24
CA ASN A 125 11.74 -2.09 -34.76
C ASN A 125 12.20 -1.19 -35.92
N ARG A 126 12.28 0.12 -35.68
CA ARG A 126 12.79 1.10 -36.65
C ARG A 126 14.19 0.73 -37.14
N GLN A 127 14.49 0.94 -38.43
CA GLN A 127 15.85 0.72 -38.93
C GLN A 127 16.91 1.48 -38.11
N ASP A 128 18.03 0.81 -37.84
CA ASP A 128 19.19 1.36 -37.13
C ASP A 128 18.89 1.91 -35.72
N TYR A 129 17.78 1.52 -35.07
CA TYR A 129 17.44 1.93 -33.70
C TYR A 129 18.57 1.60 -32.70
N HIS A 130 19.10 0.38 -32.77
CA HIS A 130 20.21 -0.10 -31.95
C HIS A 130 21.53 0.66 -32.20
N MET A 131 21.68 1.38 -33.31
CA MET A 131 22.92 2.11 -33.62
C MET A 131 23.01 3.46 -32.91
N LYS A 132 21.88 4.05 -32.50
CA LYS A 132 21.82 5.41 -31.93
C LYS A 132 20.74 5.51 -30.85
N LYS A 133 21.14 5.84 -29.62
CA LYS A 133 20.24 6.05 -28.47
C LYS A 133 19.07 7.01 -28.74
N ARG A 134 19.30 8.07 -29.52
CA ARG A 134 18.25 9.05 -29.89
C ARG A 134 17.19 8.49 -30.86
N THR A 135 17.42 7.30 -31.43
CA THR A 135 16.49 6.67 -32.38
C THR A 135 15.65 5.67 -31.60
N PRO A 136 14.34 5.93 -31.40
CA PRO A 136 13.48 5.02 -30.66
C PRO A 136 13.22 3.74 -31.46
N GLU A 137 12.80 2.69 -30.76
CA GLU A 137 12.44 1.39 -31.33
C GLU A 137 11.16 1.46 -32.17
N SER A 138 10.25 2.37 -31.81
CA SER A 138 8.98 2.63 -32.50
C SER A 138 9.14 2.68 -34.03
N TRP A 139 8.45 1.76 -34.71
CA TRP A 139 8.53 1.59 -36.16
C TRP A 139 8.32 2.90 -36.92
N ARG A 140 9.19 3.16 -37.90
CA ARG A 140 9.01 4.23 -38.89
C ARG A 140 9.34 3.68 -40.26
N ARG A 141 8.45 3.92 -41.24
CA ARG A 141 8.67 3.48 -42.62
C ARG A 141 10.02 4.02 -43.13
N PRO A 142 10.97 3.17 -43.58
CA PRO A 142 12.26 3.63 -44.04
C PRO A 142 12.11 4.43 -45.35
N ARG A 143 12.44 5.72 -45.31
CA ARG A 143 12.22 6.65 -46.44
C ARG A 143 13.45 6.88 -47.31
N GLY A 144 14.67 6.75 -46.78
CA GLY A 144 15.90 7.14 -47.50
C GLY A 144 16.14 6.36 -48.80
N GLN A 145 16.57 7.06 -49.86
CA GLN A 145 16.75 6.51 -51.22
C GLN A 145 17.66 5.26 -51.28
N LEU A 146 18.67 5.23 -50.43
CA LEU A 146 19.66 4.16 -50.35
C LEU A 146 19.47 3.21 -49.15
N SER A 147 18.38 3.37 -48.37
CA SER A 147 18.10 2.50 -47.23
C SER A 147 18.05 1.03 -47.65
N LYS A 148 18.84 0.20 -46.97
CA LYS A 148 18.97 -1.23 -47.25
C LYS A 148 17.71 -1.99 -46.82
N GLN A 149 17.11 -1.62 -45.68
CA GLN A 149 15.82 -2.15 -45.26
C GLN A 149 14.71 -1.80 -46.26
N ARG A 150 14.69 -0.55 -46.76
CA ARG A 150 13.71 -0.13 -47.77
C ARG A 150 13.82 -0.92 -49.07
N LYS A 151 15.05 -1.18 -49.51
CA LYS A 151 15.36 -1.98 -50.70
C LYS A 151 15.12 -3.49 -50.51
N GLY A 152 14.77 -3.94 -49.28
CA GLY A 152 14.49 -5.35 -49.00
C GLY A 152 15.74 -6.23 -48.92
N VAL A 153 16.90 -5.66 -48.59
CA VAL A 153 18.14 -6.43 -48.43
C VAL A 153 18.00 -7.38 -47.23
N LYS A 154 18.19 -8.69 -47.46
CA LYS A 154 18.15 -9.72 -46.42
C LYS A 154 19.10 -9.37 -45.27
N GLY A 155 18.64 -9.55 -44.03
CA GLY A 155 19.41 -9.23 -42.82
C GLY A 155 19.20 -7.81 -42.27
N LYS A 156 18.47 -6.92 -42.97
CA LYS A 156 18.15 -5.57 -42.47
C LYS A 156 16.78 -5.46 -41.79
N GLY A 157 16.16 -6.59 -41.51
CA GLY A 157 14.82 -6.69 -40.95
C GLY A 157 13.71 -6.54 -42.00
N PRO A 158 12.55 -7.17 -41.77
CA PRO A 158 11.41 -7.06 -42.67
C PRO A 158 10.77 -5.68 -42.58
N LYS A 159 10.17 -5.24 -43.70
CA LYS A 159 9.32 -4.05 -43.75
C LYS A 159 7.88 -4.45 -43.46
N VAL A 160 7.20 -3.71 -42.59
CA VAL A 160 5.76 -3.90 -42.31
C VAL A 160 4.97 -3.97 -43.62
N SER A 161 4.15 -5.02 -43.75
CA SER A 161 3.27 -5.29 -44.87
C SER A 161 2.01 -6.02 -44.38
N ALA A 162 0.93 -6.01 -45.18
CA ALA A 162 -0.32 -6.66 -44.81
C ALA A 162 -0.21 -8.19 -44.66
N GLY A 163 0.80 -8.81 -45.30
CA GLY A 163 1.03 -10.26 -45.22
C GLY A 163 1.53 -10.76 -43.86
N PHE A 164 1.90 -9.86 -42.94
CA PHE A 164 2.27 -10.20 -41.56
C PHE A 164 1.08 -10.17 -40.59
N ARG A 165 -0.14 -10.00 -41.09
CA ARG A 165 -1.34 -10.03 -40.24
C ARG A 165 -1.57 -11.46 -39.75
N THR A 166 -1.99 -11.57 -38.49
CA THR A 166 -2.49 -12.82 -37.92
C THR A 166 -3.86 -13.15 -38.51
N PRO A 167 -4.30 -14.44 -38.46
CA PRO A 167 -5.64 -14.83 -38.88
C PRO A 167 -6.70 -13.99 -38.17
N GLU A 168 -7.80 -13.71 -38.85
CA GLU A 168 -8.81 -12.76 -38.38
C GLU A 168 -9.53 -13.23 -37.12
N GLU A 169 -9.96 -14.50 -37.10
CA GLU A 169 -10.69 -15.13 -35.98
C GLU A 169 -9.94 -15.09 -34.65
N VAL A 170 -8.61 -15.12 -34.65
CA VAL A 170 -7.78 -15.13 -33.43
C VAL A 170 -6.96 -13.84 -33.25
N ARG A 171 -7.23 -12.82 -34.06
CA ARG A 171 -6.52 -11.54 -33.99
C ARG A 171 -6.99 -10.77 -32.77
N GLY A 172 -6.08 -10.51 -31.83
CA GLY A 172 -6.38 -9.73 -30.63
C GLY A 172 -6.70 -10.58 -29.39
N LYS A 173 -7.03 -11.86 -29.55
CA LYS A 173 -7.24 -12.78 -28.41
C LYS A 173 -5.99 -12.88 -27.51
N HIS A 174 -6.19 -12.99 -26.20
CA HIS A 174 -5.14 -13.24 -25.21
C HIS A 174 -4.37 -14.55 -25.57
N PRO A 175 -3.12 -14.76 -25.12
CA PRO A 175 -2.43 -16.04 -25.35
C PRO A 175 -3.16 -17.27 -24.82
N SER A 176 -4.01 -17.12 -23.79
CA SER A 176 -4.89 -18.19 -23.29
C SER A 176 -6.10 -18.45 -24.20
N GLY A 177 -6.40 -17.55 -25.14
CA GLY A 177 -7.52 -17.66 -26.07
C GLY A 177 -8.73 -16.78 -25.76
N PHE A 178 -8.80 -16.15 -24.57
CA PHE A 178 -9.90 -15.24 -24.24
C PHE A 178 -9.92 -13.99 -25.11
N GLU A 179 -11.10 -13.45 -25.35
CA GLU A 179 -11.27 -12.07 -25.79
C GLU A 179 -11.19 -11.14 -24.58
N GLU A 180 -10.44 -10.05 -24.69
CA GLU A 180 -10.18 -9.17 -23.55
C GLU A 180 -11.23 -8.07 -23.48
N VAL A 181 -11.96 -8.00 -22.36
CA VAL A 181 -12.90 -6.92 -22.05
C VAL A 181 -12.25 -5.97 -21.05
N TYR A 182 -12.26 -4.67 -21.35
CA TYR A 182 -11.68 -3.65 -20.48
C TYR A 182 -12.75 -3.09 -19.54
N VAL A 183 -12.46 -3.10 -18.24
CA VAL A 183 -13.44 -2.81 -17.16
C VAL A 183 -12.90 -1.76 -16.21
N GLU A 184 -13.72 -0.78 -15.85
CA GLU A 184 -13.38 0.30 -14.91
C GLU A 184 -14.26 0.29 -13.64
N ASN A 185 -15.41 -0.38 -13.69
CA ASN A 185 -16.38 -0.46 -12.61
C ASN A 185 -17.17 -1.78 -12.64
N THR A 186 -18.02 -2.01 -11.63
CA THR A 186 -18.84 -3.22 -11.48
C THR A 186 -19.90 -3.36 -12.56
N ASP A 187 -20.43 -2.24 -13.07
CA ASP A 187 -21.47 -2.24 -14.10
C ASP A 187 -20.90 -2.68 -15.47
N ASP A 188 -19.61 -2.44 -15.72
CA ASP A 188 -18.94 -2.90 -16.94
C ASP A 188 -18.79 -4.44 -17.01
N LEU A 189 -19.07 -5.16 -15.91
CA LEU A 189 -19.12 -6.63 -15.91
C LEU A 189 -20.43 -7.16 -16.51
N GLU A 190 -21.47 -6.32 -16.63
CA GLU A 190 -22.77 -6.74 -17.12
C GLU A 190 -22.68 -7.17 -18.61
N GLY A 191 -23.06 -8.42 -18.88
CA GLY A 191 -23.09 -8.98 -20.23
C GLY A 191 -21.78 -9.60 -20.71
N VAL A 192 -20.76 -9.68 -19.86
CA VAL A 192 -19.50 -10.39 -20.16
C VAL A 192 -19.73 -11.91 -20.11
N ASP A 193 -19.35 -12.61 -21.18
CA ASP A 193 -19.45 -14.07 -21.26
C ASP A 193 -18.16 -14.72 -20.74
N GLY A 194 -18.16 -15.16 -19.48
CA GLY A 194 -16.98 -15.73 -18.83
C GLY A 194 -16.38 -16.98 -19.51
N ASP A 195 -17.08 -17.63 -20.44
CA ASP A 195 -16.59 -18.81 -21.16
C ASP A 195 -15.76 -18.44 -22.40
N ARG A 196 -15.90 -17.21 -22.91
CA ARG A 196 -15.16 -16.71 -24.09
C ARG A 196 -14.36 -15.45 -23.83
N GLU A 197 -14.78 -14.66 -22.87
CA GLU A 197 -14.22 -13.36 -22.51
C GLU A 197 -13.55 -13.42 -21.16
N ALA A 198 -12.47 -12.65 -21.02
CA ALA A 198 -11.81 -12.41 -19.75
C ALA A 198 -11.64 -10.90 -19.54
N VAL A 199 -11.74 -10.49 -18.29
CA VAL A 199 -11.72 -9.07 -17.93
C VAL A 199 -10.30 -8.61 -17.62
N ARG A 200 -9.93 -7.44 -18.12
CA ARG A 200 -8.77 -6.68 -17.66
C ARG A 200 -9.25 -5.42 -16.96
N ILE A 201 -8.98 -5.33 -15.67
CA ILE A 201 -9.31 -4.16 -14.87
C ILE A 201 -8.33 -3.04 -15.22
N ALA A 202 -8.85 -1.86 -15.48
CA ALA A 202 -8.08 -0.64 -15.73
C ALA A 202 -7.10 -0.34 -14.58
N SER A 203 -5.88 0.09 -14.92
CA SER A 203 -4.86 0.41 -13.91
C SER A 203 -5.19 1.63 -13.04
N SER A 204 -6.13 2.47 -13.47
CA SER A 204 -6.62 3.64 -12.73
C SER A 204 -7.59 3.27 -11.59
N VAL A 205 -8.08 2.03 -11.56
CA VAL A 205 -9.03 1.55 -10.56
C VAL A 205 -8.28 1.24 -9.26
N GLY A 206 -8.63 1.95 -8.19
CA GLY A 206 -8.02 1.74 -6.87
C GLY A 206 -8.50 0.46 -6.17
N ALA A 207 -7.72 -0.01 -5.19
CA ALA A 207 -7.91 -1.29 -4.50
C ALA A 207 -9.35 -1.54 -4.01
N ARG A 208 -9.97 -0.56 -3.34
CA ARG A 208 -11.36 -0.67 -2.85
C ARG A 208 -12.38 -1.02 -3.95
N LYS A 209 -12.21 -0.45 -5.15
CA LYS A 209 -13.11 -0.77 -6.27
C LYS A 209 -12.70 -2.07 -6.94
N ARG A 210 -11.39 -2.36 -7.02
CA ARG A 210 -10.89 -3.62 -7.57
C ARG A 210 -11.43 -4.82 -6.82
N GLU A 211 -11.40 -4.78 -5.49
CA GLU A 211 -11.96 -5.84 -4.63
C GLU A 211 -13.39 -6.22 -5.02
N ARG A 212 -14.27 -5.22 -5.14
CA ARG A 212 -15.68 -5.43 -5.54
C ARG A 212 -15.83 -5.99 -6.95
N ILE A 213 -14.98 -5.55 -7.88
CA ILE A 213 -14.97 -6.05 -9.26
C ILE A 213 -14.49 -7.50 -9.29
N GLU A 214 -13.46 -7.84 -8.52
CA GLU A 214 -12.87 -9.18 -8.48
C GLU A 214 -13.85 -10.20 -7.87
N GLU A 215 -14.47 -9.85 -6.74
CA GLU A 215 -15.52 -10.66 -6.09
C GLU A 215 -16.70 -10.91 -7.05
N GLN A 216 -17.26 -9.85 -7.63
CA GLN A 216 -18.38 -9.97 -8.54
C GLN A 216 -18.02 -10.70 -9.85
N ALA A 217 -16.80 -10.56 -10.36
CA ALA A 217 -16.33 -11.29 -11.53
C ALA A 217 -16.23 -12.80 -11.23
N GLU A 218 -15.72 -13.17 -10.05
CA GLU A 218 -15.66 -14.56 -9.61
C GLU A 218 -17.05 -15.18 -9.48
N GLU A 219 -18.00 -14.48 -8.87
CA GLU A 219 -19.41 -14.91 -8.76
C GLU A 219 -20.05 -15.16 -10.14
N GLN A 220 -19.71 -14.33 -11.13
CA GLN A 220 -20.19 -14.48 -12.52
C GLN A 220 -19.39 -15.50 -13.33
N GLY A 221 -18.38 -16.13 -12.74
CA GLY A 221 -17.53 -17.10 -13.43
C GLY A 221 -16.58 -16.47 -14.46
N VAL A 222 -16.28 -15.18 -14.35
CA VAL A 222 -15.43 -14.42 -15.28
C VAL A 222 -14.00 -14.37 -14.75
N ARG A 223 -13.02 -14.68 -15.61
CA ARG A 223 -11.60 -14.60 -15.25
C ARG A 223 -11.10 -13.17 -15.30
N VAL A 224 -10.42 -12.73 -14.24
CA VAL A 224 -9.66 -11.48 -14.21
C VAL A 224 -8.20 -11.73 -14.64
N LEU A 225 -7.72 -11.01 -15.65
CA LEU A 225 -6.37 -11.20 -16.22
C LEU A 225 -5.25 -10.58 -15.38
N ASN A 226 -5.59 -9.58 -14.57
CA ASN A 226 -4.67 -8.87 -13.68
C ASN A 226 -5.21 -8.88 -12.24
N PRO A 227 -5.22 -10.05 -11.57
CA PRO A 227 -5.78 -10.19 -10.23
C PRO A 227 -4.89 -9.52 -9.16
N THR A 228 -5.52 -9.16 -8.05
CA THR A 228 -4.84 -8.82 -6.79
C THR A 228 -4.37 -10.11 -6.11
N TYR A 229 -3.18 -10.07 -5.50
CA TYR A 229 -2.65 -11.18 -4.69
C TYR A 229 -2.85 -10.86 -3.21
N GLU A 230 -3.33 -11.83 -2.45
CA GLU A 230 -3.57 -11.74 -1.01
C GLU A 230 -2.80 -12.82 -0.26
N GLU A 231 -2.45 -12.54 0.99
CA GLU A 231 -1.77 -13.46 1.89
C GLU A 231 -2.80 -14.42 2.45
N VAL A 232 -2.63 -15.71 2.20
CA VAL A 232 -3.50 -16.79 2.67
C VAL A 232 -2.67 -17.73 3.53
N GLU A 233 -3.20 -18.11 4.69
CA GLU A 233 -2.59 -19.08 5.60
C GLU A 233 -2.60 -20.48 4.97
N VAL A 234 -1.47 -21.17 5.02
CA VAL A 234 -1.32 -22.52 4.48
C VAL A 234 -1.01 -23.47 5.63
N GLU A 235 -1.75 -24.58 5.70
CA GLU A 235 -1.42 -25.67 6.62
C GLU A 235 -0.17 -26.40 6.10
N SER A 236 0.90 -26.41 6.88
CA SER A 236 2.12 -27.17 6.59
C SER A 236 1.82 -28.68 6.71
N ASP A 237 1.65 -29.38 5.58
CA ASP A 237 1.61 -30.85 5.54
C ASP A 237 3.01 -31.42 5.87
N ASP A 238 3.27 -31.74 7.14
CA ASP A 238 4.46 -32.49 7.63
C ASP A 238 4.28 -34.02 7.54
#